data_AF-A0AAW8F1N6-F1
#
_entry.id   AF-A0AAW8F1N6-F1
#
_cell.length_a   1.000
_cell.length_b   1.000
_cell.length_c   1.000
_cell.angle_alpha   90.00
_cell.angle_beta   90.00
_cell.angle_gamma   90.00
#
_symmetry.space_group_name_H-M   'P 1'
#
loop_
_entity.id
_entity.type
_entity.pdbx_description
1 polymer ?
#
loop_
_entity_poly.entity_id
_entity_poly.type
_entity_poly.pdbx_seq_one_letter_code
_entity_poly.pdbx_strand_id
1 'polypeptide(L)'
;MTASLRAALGAWGLTSRAADIEKALRAASPEFVGYWEDHEVRRRFEDHKVLVHPELGEIEVDCQALITPDESCALIVLTAAPGSEAAGKLDLLRVLGTQRVGSA
;
A
#
# COMPACT_ATOMS: atom_id res chain seq x y z
N MET A 1 6.50 -1.85 2.90
CA MET A 1 6.85 -0.42 2.64
C MET A 1 8.31 -0.10 2.94
N THR A 2 8.93 -0.75 3.93
CA THR A 2 10.36 -0.60 4.31
C THR A 2 11.32 -0.80 3.13
N ALA A 3 11.11 -1.80 2.28
CA ALA A 3 11.95 -2.08 1.11
C ALA A 3 12.08 -0.89 0.13
N SER A 4 10.97 -0.23 -0.23
CA SER A 4 11.02 0.93 -1.15
C SER A 4 11.65 2.15 -0.50
N LEU A 5 11.43 2.37 0.80
CA LEU A 5 12.08 3.48 1.50
C LEU A 5 13.59 3.24 1.60
N ARG A 6 14.03 2.00 1.84
CA ARG A 6 15.44 1.62 1.81
C ARG A 6 16.06 1.79 0.42
N ALA A 7 15.35 1.43 -0.65
CA ALA A 7 15.79 1.69 -2.02
C ALA A 7 15.94 3.20 -2.30
N ALA A 8 14.97 4.02 -1.88
CA ALA A 8 15.02 5.47 -2.01
C ALA A 8 16.20 6.09 -1.23
N LEU A 9 16.49 5.61 -0.01
CA LEU A 9 17.67 6.03 0.75
C LEU A 9 18.98 5.70 0.02
N GLY A 10 19.08 4.50 -0.56
CA GLY A 10 20.24 4.11 -1.34
C GLY A 10 20.43 4.97 -2.60
N ALA A 11 19.34 5.33 -3.26
CA ALA A 11 19.37 6.14 -4.49
C ALA A 11 19.60 7.64 -4.23
N TRP A 12 19.05 8.19 -3.15
CA TRP A 12 19.01 9.65 -2.92
C TRP A 12 19.88 10.12 -1.75
N GLY A 13 20.43 9.20 -0.95
CA GLY A 13 21.37 9.50 0.13
C GLY A 13 20.73 9.93 1.45
N LEU A 14 21.58 10.08 2.48
CA LEU A 14 21.19 10.27 3.88
C LEU A 14 20.74 11.69 4.26
N THR A 15 20.90 12.66 3.36
CA THR A 15 20.38 14.02 3.52
C THR A 15 19.09 14.26 2.72
N SER A 16 18.54 13.19 2.13
CA SER A 16 17.33 13.27 1.31
C SER A 16 16.07 13.27 2.18
N ARG A 17 14.94 13.66 1.56
CA ARG A 17 13.61 13.51 2.17
C ARG A 17 13.30 12.08 2.61
N ALA A 18 13.88 11.07 1.96
CA ALA A 18 13.72 9.68 2.38
C ALA A 18 14.34 9.43 3.77
N ALA A 19 15.45 10.10 4.10
CA ALA A 19 16.07 10.02 5.43
C ALA A 19 15.21 10.70 6.50
N ASP A 20 14.60 11.85 6.17
CA ASP A 20 13.67 12.51 7.08
C ASP A 20 12.44 11.64 7.36
N ILE A 21 11.90 10.97 6.33
CA ILE A 21 10.77 10.05 6.46
C ILE A 21 11.15 8.82 7.29
N GLU A 22 12.32 8.23 7.06
CA GLU A 22 12.80 7.09 7.84
C GLU A 22 12.91 7.43 9.32
N LYS A 23 13.53 8.57 9.64
CA LYS A 23 13.67 9.06 11.02
C LYS A 23 12.32 9.30 11.67
N ALA A 24 11.39 9.93 10.95
CA ALA A 24 10.04 10.19 11.45
C ALA A 24 9.27 8.89 11.73
N LEU A 25 9.35 7.91 10.83
CA LEU A 25 8.66 6.62 10.99
C LEU A 25 9.23 5.80 12.14
N ARG A 26 10.56 5.79 12.33
CA ARG A 26 11.17 5.15 13.51
C ARG A 26 10.72 5.76 14.83
N ALA A 27 10.54 7.08 14.88
CA ALA A 27 10.07 7.75 16.09
C ALA A 27 8.59 7.47 16.38
N ALA A 28 7.77 7.31 15.32
CA ALA A 28 6.32 7.20 15.45
C ALA A 28 5.78 5.75 15.52
N SER A 29 6.52 4.75 15.04
CA SER A 29 6.01 3.38 14.90
C SER A 29 7.04 2.32 15.33
N PRO A 30 6.88 1.71 16.53
CA PRO A 30 7.70 0.58 16.96
C PRO A 30 7.59 -0.62 16.02
N GLU A 31 6.41 -0.84 15.42
CA GLU A 31 6.19 -1.89 14.43
C GLU A 31 7.06 -1.65 13.18
N PHE A 32 7.14 -0.41 12.70
CA PHE A 32 8.03 -0.05 11.61
C PHE A 32 9.49 -0.35 11.94
N VAL A 33 9.93 -0.10 13.18
CA VAL A 33 11.31 -0.40 13.63
C VAL A 33 11.61 -1.88 13.46
N GLY A 34 10.71 -2.77 13.91
CA GLY A 34 10.86 -4.22 13.72
C GLY A 34 11.06 -4.59 12.25
N TYR A 35 10.12 -4.20 11.38
CA TYR A 35 10.24 -4.49 9.94
C TYR A 35 11.45 -3.82 9.27
N TRP A 36 11.93 -2.70 9.81
CA TRP A 36 13.09 -1.99 9.27
C TRP A 36 14.40 -2.70 9.60
N GLU A 37 14.50 -3.25 10.81
CA GLU A 37 15.63 -4.02 11.34
C GLU A 37 15.71 -5.42 10.75
N ASP A 38 14.59 -6.02 10.36
CA ASP A 38 14.57 -7.32 9.66
C ASP A 38 15.20 -7.26 8.26
N HIS A 39 15.39 -6.05 7.70
CA HIS A 39 15.98 -5.81 6.38
C HIS A 39 15.34 -6.61 5.23
N GLU A 40 14.10 -7.09 5.41
CA GLU A 40 13.44 -7.90 4.40
C GLU A 40 13.08 -7.06 3.17
N VAL A 41 13.77 -7.33 2.07
CA VAL A 41 13.45 -6.77 0.75
C VAL A 41 12.56 -7.78 0.02
N ARG A 42 11.24 -7.57 0.12
CA ARG A 42 10.26 -8.34 -0.67
C ARG A 42 9.76 -7.51 -1.84
N ARG A 43 9.29 -8.20 -2.91
CA ARG A 43 8.57 -7.52 -3.99
C ARG A 43 7.34 -6.84 -3.41
N ARG A 44 7.18 -5.54 -3.71
CA ARG A 44 6.13 -4.69 -3.13
C ARG A 44 4.74 -5.04 -3.65
N PHE A 45 4.66 -5.50 -4.88
CA PHE A 45 3.40 -5.76 -5.58
C PHE A 45 3.29 -7.26 -5.76
N GLU A 46 2.66 -7.91 -4.78
CA GLU A 46 2.07 -9.23 -4.99
C GLU A 46 0.91 -9.04 -5.97
N ASP A 47 0.81 -9.95 -6.94
CA ASP A 47 -0.21 -9.90 -7.99
C ASP A 47 -1.62 -10.09 -7.43
N HIS A 48 -1.76 -10.58 -6.19
CA HIS A 48 -3.02 -10.83 -5.51
C HIS A 48 -2.99 -10.33 -4.05
N LYS A 49 -4.11 -9.79 -3.57
CA LYS A 49 -4.27 -9.22 -2.22
C LYS A 49 -5.65 -9.50 -1.67
N VAL A 50 -5.73 -9.66 -0.35
CA VAL A 50 -6.99 -9.62 0.39
C VAL A 50 -7.01 -8.33 1.20
N LEU A 51 -7.91 -7.42 0.85
CA LEU A 51 -8.12 -6.18 1.60
C LEU A 51 -9.18 -6.40 2.68
N VAL A 52 -8.92 -5.95 3.90
CA VAL A 52 -9.91 -6.02 4.98
C VAL A 52 -10.59 -4.67 5.11
N HIS A 53 -11.83 -4.57 4.62
CA HIS A 53 -12.66 -3.37 4.78
C HIS A 53 -13.51 -3.48 6.05
N PRO A 54 -13.58 -2.45 6.90
CA PRO A 54 -14.27 -2.52 8.19
C PRO A 54 -15.75 -2.93 8.09
N GLU A 55 -16.44 -2.49 7.03
CA GLU A 55 -17.88 -2.77 6.84
C GLU A 55 -18.18 -3.90 5.86
N LEU A 56 -17.27 -4.20 4.93
CA LEU A 56 -17.51 -5.16 3.84
C LEU A 56 -16.72 -6.48 4.03
N GLY A 57 -15.89 -6.53 5.08
CA GLY A 57 -14.99 -7.64 5.35
C GLY A 57 -13.90 -7.76 4.30
N GLU A 58 -13.49 -9.00 4.03
CA GLU A 58 -12.45 -9.32 3.07
C GLU A 58 -12.89 -9.06 1.62
N ILE A 59 -11.99 -8.45 0.85
CA ILE A 59 -12.15 -8.15 -0.57
C ILE A 59 -10.90 -8.66 -1.29
N GLU A 60 -11.07 -9.74 -2.05
CA GLU A 60 -10.01 -10.29 -2.91
C GLU A 60 -9.82 -9.42 -4.15
N VAL A 61 -8.58 -9.00 -4.39
CA VAL A 61 -8.22 -8.17 -5.53
C VAL A 61 -6.91 -8.63 -6.16
N ASP A 62 -6.85 -8.57 -7.48
CA ASP A 62 -5.61 -8.59 -8.22
C ASP A 62 -4.99 -7.20 -8.18
N CYS A 63 -3.67 -7.14 -8.05
CA CYS A 63 -2.91 -5.91 -7.89
C CYS A 63 -1.89 -5.76 -9.01
N GLN A 64 -2.03 -4.71 -9.79
CA GLN A 64 -1.08 -4.33 -10.83
C GLN A 64 -0.41 -3.01 -10.46
N ALA A 65 0.92 -2.97 -10.58
CA ALA A 65 1.68 -1.75 -10.42
C ALA A 65 2.26 -1.29 -11.76
N LEU A 66 1.86 -0.08 -12.17
CA LEU A 66 2.33 0.58 -13.37
C LEU A 66 3.30 1.68 -12.95
N ILE A 67 4.59 1.48 -13.22
CA ILE A 67 5.66 2.36 -12.76
C ILE A 67 6.04 3.32 -13.90
N THR A 68 6.29 4.58 -13.60
CA THR A 68 6.76 5.54 -14.60
C THR A 68 8.17 5.20 -15.07
N PRO A 69 8.57 5.56 -16.31
CA PRO A 69 9.90 5.21 -16.82
C PRO A 69 11.08 5.76 -15.99
N ASP A 70 10.86 6.88 -15.30
CA ASP A 70 11.82 7.50 -14.38
C ASP A 70 11.74 6.95 -12.95
N GLU A 71 10.91 5.92 -12.72
CA GLU A 71 10.66 5.24 -11.44
C GLU A 71 10.23 6.18 -10.29
N SER A 72 9.82 7.41 -10.62
CA SER A 72 9.45 8.41 -9.62
C SER A 72 8.04 8.18 -9.07
N CYS A 73 7.16 7.55 -9.84
CA CYS A 73 5.75 7.34 -9.51
C CYS A 73 5.31 5.92 -9.87
N ALA A 74 4.29 5.44 -9.17
CA ALA A 74 3.60 4.20 -9.50
C ALA A 74 2.09 4.39 -9.36
N LEU A 75 1.32 3.93 -10.36
CA LEU A 75 -0.11 3.76 -10.27
C LEU A 75 -0.40 2.31 -9.85
N ILE A 76 -1.14 2.16 -8.75
CA ILE A 76 -1.59 0.86 -8.26
C ILE A 76 -3.03 0.67 -8.67
N VAL A 77 -3.27 -0.37 -9.47
CA VAL A 77 -4.61 -0.74 -9.93
C VAL A 77 -5.01 -2.00 -9.20
N LEU A 78 -6.13 -1.92 -8.48
CA LEU A 78 -6.72 -3.05 -7.75
C LEU A 78 -8.03 -3.42 -8.43
N THR A 79 -8.12 -4.66 -8.91
CA THR A 79 -9.28 -5.17 -9.65
C THR A 79 -9.80 -6.44 -9.01
N ALA A 80 -11.10 -6.71 -9.12
CA ALA A 80 -11.66 -8.01 -8.76
C ALA A 80 -12.04 -8.78 -10.02
N ALA A 81 -12.02 -10.12 -9.93
CA ALA A 81 -12.49 -10.98 -11.01
C ALA A 81 -13.96 -10.65 -11.38
N PRO A 82 -14.29 -10.48 -12.67
CA PRO A 82 -15.67 -10.16 -13.08
C PRO A 82 -16.68 -11.19 -12.57
N GLY A 83 -17.80 -10.72 -12.03
CA GLY A 83 -18.86 -11.57 -11.48
C GLY A 83 -18.56 -12.18 -10.10
N SER A 84 -17.40 -11.90 -9.51
CA SER A 84 -17.07 -12.32 -8.14
C SER A 84 -17.82 -11.49 -7.09
N GLU A 85 -17.89 -12.00 -5.86
CA GLU A 85 -18.37 -11.25 -4.70
C GLU A 85 -17.54 -9.97 -4.48
N ALA A 86 -16.21 -10.07 -4.63
CA ALA A 86 -15.32 -8.94 -4.50
C ALA A 86 -15.61 -7.83 -5.51
N ALA A 87 -15.99 -8.17 -6.76
CA ALA A 87 -16.43 -7.18 -7.74
C ALA A 87 -17.68 -6.42 -7.27
N GLY A 88 -18.66 -7.13 -6.70
CA GLY A 88 -19.83 -6.50 -6.08
C GLY A 88 -19.47 -5.58 -4.91
N LYS A 89 -18.51 -5.98 -4.05
CA LYS A 89 -18.01 -5.14 -2.95
C LYS A 89 -17.32 -3.88 -3.46
N LEU A 90 -16.51 -3.97 -4.52
CA LEU A 90 -15.88 -2.80 -5.14
C LEU A 90 -16.92 -1.84 -5.76
N ASP A 91 -17.97 -2.37 -6.38
CA ASP A 91 -19.08 -1.56 -6.89
C ASP A 91 -19.84 -0.85 -5.75
N LEU A 92 -20.06 -1.53 -4.62
CA LEU A 92 -20.63 -0.91 -3.42
C LEU A 92 -19.74 0.21 -2.89
N LEU A 93 -18.40 0.03 -2.85
CA LEU A 93 -17.47 1.09 -2.45
C LEU A 93 -17.52 2.31 -3.37
N ARG A 94 -17.80 2.15 -4.66
CA ARG A 94 -18.00 3.30 -5.57
C ARG A 94 -19.20 4.15 -5.18
N VAL A 95 -20.24 3.53 -4.62
CA VAL A 95 -21.45 4.22 -4.16
C VAL A 95 -21.25 4.79 -2.75
N LEU A 96 -20.77 3.94 -1.82
CA LEU A 96 -20.57 4.28 -0.41
C LEU A 96 -19.40 5.24 -0.19
N GLY A 97 -18.34 5.20 -1.00
CA GLY A 97 -17.14 6.03 -0.83
C GLY A 97 -17.35 7.54 -0.96
N THR A 98 -18.54 7.97 -1.37
CA THR A 98 -18.96 9.39 -1.39
C THR A 98 -19.75 9.82 -0.14
N GLN A 99 -20.15 8.88 0.71
CA GLN A 99 -20.80 9.12 1.99
C GLN A 99 -19.92 8.60 3.13
N ARG A 100 -19.56 9.46 4.08
CA ARG A 100 -18.97 8.98 5.34
C ARG A 100 -20.02 8.14 6.05
N VAL A 101 -19.83 6.83 6.11
CA VAL A 101 -20.51 5.98 7.09
C VAL A 101 -19.82 6.26 8.41
N GLY A 102 -20.40 7.17 9.20
CA GLY A 102 -19.99 7.38 10.59
C GLY A 102 -20.50 6.21 11.41
N SER A 103 -19.61 5.50 12.09
CA SER A 103 -20.01 4.54 13.13
C SER A 103 -20.65 5.31 14.29
N ALA A 104 -21.84 4.87 14.70
CA ALA A 104 -22.46 5.22 15.98
C ALA A 104 -21.72 4.56 17.15
#